data_AF-A0A1J1IX80-F1
#
_entry.id   AF-A0A1J1IX80-F1
#
_cell.length_a   1.000
_cell.length_b   1.000
_cell.length_c   1.000
_cell.angle_alpha   90.00
_cell.angle_beta   90.00
_cell.angle_gamma   90.00
#
_symmetry.space_group_name_H-M   'P 1'
#
loop_
_entity.id
_entity.type
_entity.pdbx_description
1 polymer ?
#
loop_
_entity_poly.entity_id
_entity_poly.type
_entity_poly.pdbx_seq_one_letter_code
_entity_poly.pdbx_strand_id
1 'polypeptide(L)'
;MAHLHITPSDLHRAKIEYKPGHPHSKIYDYTYGYNMNYYQPMIDYLDKRDSASKKERENLQLPHLPWTNERYIKEFDPKNPIKLYNRENGDRLAKKSQDAALRNINNFDVKNSYFLSIPTADATKLIKNLPKQSALDHIYKKDVGKIIEDIKNLEMDAYYRYKEGERLLIEEERENFPISLKRAIRGKSANQIQRILLADSKKNIENDREEEALLFRQCYETVRAKRHARSLSETRPKTFEEVDFVQSANKNVSNTLHDVKKELTSFTNKTEEFLNDTRYRLHLINSNLRKQENLLERYKR
;
A
#
# COMPACT_ATOMS: atom_id res chain seq x y z
N MET A 1 17.96 30.44 -44.78
CA MET A 1 16.56 30.48 -44.30
C MET A 1 16.15 29.06 -43.95
N ALA A 2 16.06 28.74 -42.65
CA ALA A 2 15.64 27.41 -42.19
C ALA A 2 14.18 27.51 -41.74
N HIS A 3 13.28 26.89 -42.50
CA HIS A 3 11.86 26.78 -42.15
C HIS A 3 11.70 25.69 -41.09
N LEU A 4 11.31 26.09 -39.88
CA LEU A 4 10.88 25.18 -38.82
C LEU A 4 9.47 24.67 -39.17
N HIS A 5 9.39 23.43 -39.65
CA HIS A 5 8.13 22.70 -39.79
C HIS A 5 7.63 22.29 -38.41
N ILE A 6 6.56 22.93 -37.95
CA ILE A 6 5.80 22.51 -36.76
C ILE A 6 4.80 21.45 -37.23
N THR A 7 4.85 20.26 -36.65
CA THR A 7 3.91 19.16 -36.99
C THR A 7 2.66 19.22 -36.09
N PRO A 8 1.48 18.77 -36.56
CA PRO A 8 0.22 18.85 -35.79
C PRO A 8 0.25 18.09 -34.45
N SER A 9 1.19 17.15 -34.29
CA SER A 9 1.43 16.40 -33.05
C SER A 9 1.92 17.28 -31.88
N ASP A 10 2.52 18.44 -32.15
CA ASP A 10 3.00 19.33 -31.10
C ASP A 10 1.87 20.15 -30.45
N LEU A 11 0.72 20.28 -31.11
CA LEU A 11 -0.45 20.99 -30.56
C LEU A 11 -1.18 20.19 -29.45
N HIS A 12 -1.02 18.87 -29.39
CA HIS A 12 -1.75 18.05 -28.40
C HIS A 12 -1.13 18.00 -27.01
N ARG A 13 0.05 18.60 -26.79
CA ARG A 13 0.78 18.52 -25.51
C ARG A 13 0.58 19.70 -24.57
N ALA A 14 -0.26 20.67 -24.92
CA ALA A 14 -0.52 21.85 -24.09
C ALA A 14 -2.01 22.03 -23.82
N LYS A 15 -2.67 21.05 -23.20
CA LYS A 15 -3.87 21.34 -22.42
C LYS A 15 -3.42 22.11 -21.17
N ILE A 16 -3.36 23.43 -21.30
CA ILE A 16 -3.16 24.34 -20.18
C ILE A 16 -4.50 24.39 -19.44
N GLU A 17 -4.56 23.83 -18.24
CA GLU A 17 -5.75 23.94 -17.39
C GLU A 17 -6.01 25.42 -17.07
N TYR A 18 -7.18 25.93 -17.46
CA TYR A 18 -7.58 27.29 -17.14
C TYR A 18 -7.88 27.41 -15.65
N LYS A 19 -7.03 28.14 -14.91
CA LYS A 19 -7.32 28.57 -13.54
C LYS A 19 -7.85 30.02 -13.57
N PRO A 20 -9.09 30.29 -13.13
CA PRO A 20 -9.64 31.64 -13.11
C PRO A 20 -8.76 32.56 -12.25
N GLY A 21 -8.32 33.70 -12.80
CA GLY A 21 -7.46 34.67 -12.11
C GLY A 21 -5.96 34.59 -12.43
N HIS A 22 -5.51 33.59 -13.18
CA HIS A 22 -4.10 33.50 -13.63
C HIS A 22 -3.98 33.79 -15.14
N PRO A 23 -3.17 34.80 -15.55
CA PRO A 23 -2.96 35.07 -16.97
C PRO A 23 -2.25 33.89 -17.66
N HIS A 24 -2.74 33.54 -18.84
CA HIS A 24 -2.49 32.28 -19.55
C HIS A 24 -1.10 32.05 -20.15
N SER A 25 -0.07 32.81 -19.77
CA SER A 25 1.23 32.66 -20.40
C SER A 25 2.22 31.98 -19.46
N LYS A 26 2.83 30.87 -19.92
CA LYS A 26 4.04 30.28 -19.32
C LYS A 26 5.16 31.33 -19.11
N ILE A 27 5.08 32.45 -19.84
CA ILE A 27 5.96 33.62 -19.74
C ILE A 27 5.68 34.39 -18.43
N TYR A 28 4.43 34.53 -17.99
CA TYR A 28 4.08 35.15 -16.72
C TYR A 28 4.60 34.33 -15.54
N ASP A 29 4.37 33.02 -15.53
CA ASP A 29 4.88 32.15 -14.45
C ASP A 29 6.40 32.16 -14.36
N TYR A 30 7.09 32.14 -15.52
CA TYR A 30 8.54 32.23 -15.58
C TYR A 30 9.06 33.60 -15.13
N THR A 31 8.39 34.69 -15.50
CA THR A 31 8.80 36.04 -15.09
C THR A 31 8.47 36.31 -13.62
N TYR A 32 7.38 35.74 -13.11
CA TYR A 32 7.00 35.82 -11.71
C TYR A 32 7.95 35.01 -10.82
N GLY A 33 8.25 33.76 -11.20
CA GLY A 33 9.25 32.94 -10.51
C GLY A 33 10.63 33.61 -10.48
N TYR A 34 11.03 34.25 -11.59
CA TYR A 34 12.25 35.05 -11.67
C TYR A 34 12.24 36.20 -10.66
N ASN A 35 11.13 36.95 -10.61
CA ASN A 35 11.00 38.08 -9.72
C ASN A 35 10.95 37.67 -8.24
N MET A 36 10.32 36.53 -7.94
CA MET A 36 10.22 36.02 -6.57
C MET A 36 11.52 35.40 -6.05
N ASN A 37 12.34 34.83 -6.94
CA ASN A 37 13.70 34.40 -6.63
C ASN A 37 14.61 35.55 -6.17
N TYR A 38 14.26 36.83 -6.43
CA TYR A 38 14.98 37.98 -5.89
C TYR A 38 14.68 38.26 -4.42
N TYR A 39 13.42 38.10 -4.02
CA TYR A 39 12.99 38.52 -2.69
C TYR A 39 13.34 37.50 -1.61
N GLN A 40 13.34 36.20 -1.95
CA GLN A 40 13.62 35.15 -0.97
C GLN A 40 15.03 35.26 -0.34
N PRO A 41 16.14 35.46 -1.10
CA PRO A 41 17.46 35.66 -0.51
C PRO A 41 17.56 36.92 0.37
N MET A 42 16.81 37.98 0.01
CA MET A 42 16.74 39.19 0.82
C MET A 42 16.02 38.96 2.15
N ILE A 43 14.89 38.26 2.12
CA ILE A 43 14.14 37.89 3.33
C ILE A 43 14.99 36.96 4.21
N ASP A 44 15.60 35.92 3.62
CA ASP A 44 16.50 35.00 4.32
C ASP A 44 17.68 35.76 4.98
N TYR A 45 18.22 36.79 4.31
CA TYR A 45 19.28 37.63 4.87
C TYR A 45 18.79 38.49 6.04
N LEU A 46 17.62 39.13 5.92
CA LEU A 46 17.04 39.92 7.00
C LEU A 46 16.73 39.05 8.22
N ASP A 47 16.14 37.88 8.02
CA ASP A 47 15.86 36.92 9.10
C ASP A 47 17.13 36.47 9.82
N LYS A 48 18.20 36.16 9.05
CA LYS A 48 19.51 35.81 9.62
C LYS A 48 20.12 36.98 10.36
N ARG A 49 20.08 38.19 9.79
CA ARG A 49 20.65 39.40 10.40
C ARG A 49 19.94 39.76 11.70
N ASP A 50 18.62 39.64 11.74
CA ASP A 50 17.82 39.98 12.91
C ASP A 50 17.97 38.92 14.03
N SER A 51 18.29 37.68 13.67
CA SER A 51 18.55 36.58 14.61
C SER A 51 20.02 36.45 15.03
N ALA A 52 20.95 37.06 14.28
CA ALA A 52 22.39 36.95 14.47
C ALA A 52 22.93 37.84 15.59
N SER A 53 23.97 37.37 16.27
CA SER A 53 24.74 38.16 17.24
C SER A 53 25.51 39.30 16.55
N LYS A 54 25.91 40.33 17.31
CA LYS A 54 26.59 41.52 16.74
C LYS A 54 27.84 41.15 15.90
N LYS A 55 28.64 40.19 16.35
CA LYS A 55 29.82 39.66 15.62
C LYS A 55 29.47 38.85 14.37
N GLU A 56 28.34 38.16 14.38
CA GLU A 56 27.87 37.39 13.22
C GLU A 56 27.32 38.32 12.15
N ARG A 57 26.63 39.40 12.55
CA ARG A 57 26.13 40.43 11.63
C ARG A 57 27.23 41.10 10.80
N GLU A 58 28.41 41.31 11.39
CA GLU A 58 29.57 41.89 10.70
C GLU A 58 30.13 40.94 9.62
N ASN A 59 29.94 39.63 9.79
CA ASN A 59 30.40 38.60 8.85
C ASN A 59 29.30 38.12 7.88
N LEU A 60 28.08 38.64 8.00
CA LEU A 60 26.98 38.28 7.12
C LEU A 60 27.19 38.90 5.73
N GLN A 61 27.37 38.05 4.73
CA GLN A 61 27.44 38.52 3.34
C GLN A 61 26.07 38.94 2.83
N LEU A 62 26.02 40.05 2.08
CA LEU A 62 24.80 40.46 1.41
C LEU A 62 24.39 39.41 0.38
N PRO A 63 23.08 39.13 0.24
CA PRO A 63 22.60 38.18 -0.75
C PRO A 63 22.89 38.73 -2.15
N HIS A 64 23.40 37.87 -3.02
CA HIS A 64 23.58 38.20 -4.43
C HIS A 64 22.23 38.33 -5.11
N LEU A 65 22.01 39.48 -5.76
CA LEU A 65 20.81 39.77 -6.54
C LEU A 65 21.12 39.44 -8.01
N PRO A 66 20.51 38.41 -8.59
CA PRO A 66 20.83 38.02 -9.95
C PRO A 66 20.57 39.15 -10.95
N TRP A 67 21.50 39.37 -11.86
CA TRP A 67 21.31 40.35 -12.93
C TRP A 67 20.50 39.73 -14.06
N THR A 68 19.89 40.53 -14.94
CA THR A 68 19.10 40.03 -16.09
C THR A 68 19.88 39.01 -16.95
N ASN A 69 21.20 39.17 -16.98
CA ASN A 69 22.14 38.34 -17.73
C ASN A 69 22.36 36.96 -17.08
N GLU A 70 22.07 36.84 -15.79
CA GLU A 70 22.25 35.64 -14.98
C GLU A 70 20.96 34.79 -14.90
N ARG A 71 19.88 35.23 -15.56
CA ARG A 71 18.57 34.54 -15.63
C ARG A 71 18.65 33.11 -16.16
N TYR A 72 19.68 32.79 -16.93
CA TYR A 72 19.90 31.45 -17.51
C TYR A 72 20.90 30.61 -16.71
N ILE A 73 21.49 31.16 -15.64
CA ILE A 73 22.32 30.40 -14.72
C ILE A 73 21.40 29.50 -13.92
N LYS A 74 21.76 28.21 -13.84
CA LYS A 74 20.93 27.17 -13.19
C LYS A 74 20.56 27.51 -11.76
N GLU A 75 21.36 28.29 -11.05
CA GLU A 75 21.10 28.73 -9.66
C GLU A 75 19.95 29.75 -9.57
N PHE A 76 19.80 30.60 -10.60
CA PHE A 76 18.81 31.68 -10.66
C PHE A 76 17.67 31.38 -11.64
N ASP A 77 17.61 30.15 -12.19
CA ASP A 77 16.53 29.71 -13.08
C ASP A 77 15.18 29.84 -12.34
N PRO A 78 14.21 30.57 -12.91
CA PRO A 78 12.85 30.69 -12.38
C PRO A 78 12.13 29.36 -12.17
N LYS A 79 12.57 28.30 -12.85
CA LYS A 79 12.06 26.94 -12.68
C LYS A 79 12.52 26.29 -11.38
N ASN A 80 13.55 26.83 -10.72
CA ASN A 80 13.92 26.35 -9.41
C ASN A 80 12.79 26.64 -8.43
N PRO A 81 12.38 25.65 -7.62
CA PRO A 81 11.35 25.87 -6.64
C PRO A 81 11.85 26.89 -5.61
N ILE A 82 11.13 28.00 -5.48
CA ILE A 82 11.28 28.92 -4.35
C ILE A 82 11.14 28.09 -3.08
N LYS A 83 11.98 28.35 -2.06
CA LYS A 83 11.84 27.70 -0.76
C LYS A 83 10.43 27.93 -0.23
N LEU A 84 9.64 26.86 -0.19
CA LEU A 84 8.35 26.89 0.45
C LEU A 84 8.57 26.89 1.95
N TYR A 85 8.03 27.89 2.65
CA TYR A 85 7.99 27.86 4.10
C TYR A 85 7.18 26.64 4.53
N ASN A 86 7.79 25.74 5.32
CA ASN A 86 7.05 24.66 5.97
C ASN A 86 5.90 25.29 6.78
N ARG A 87 4.71 24.69 6.72
CA ARG A 87 3.52 25.16 7.40
C ARG A 87 3.75 25.37 8.90
N GLU A 88 4.49 24.45 9.53
CA GLU A 88 4.88 24.54 10.94
C GLU A 88 5.73 25.78 11.23
N ASN A 89 6.63 26.13 10.31
CA ASN A 89 7.41 27.36 10.40
C ASN A 89 6.52 28.59 10.22
N GLY A 90 5.60 28.56 9.26
CA GLY A 90 4.61 29.62 9.04
C GLY A 90 3.75 29.89 10.28
N ASP A 91 3.21 28.84 10.91
CA ASP A 91 2.42 28.93 12.13
C ASP A 91 3.25 29.46 13.31
N ARG A 92 4.51 29.00 13.45
CA ARG A 92 5.44 29.48 14.48
C ARG A 92 5.78 30.96 14.31
N LEU A 93 6.07 31.40 13.09
CA LEU A 93 6.35 32.80 12.75
C LEU A 93 5.11 33.67 12.97
N ALA A 94 3.93 33.23 12.52
CA ALA A 94 2.67 33.92 12.75
C ALA A 94 2.39 34.12 14.24
N LYS A 95 2.62 33.08 15.07
CA LYS A 95 2.50 33.16 16.52
C LYS A 95 3.47 34.16 17.13
N LYS A 96 4.75 34.08 16.77
CA LYS A 96 5.79 35.00 17.26
C LYS A 96 5.48 36.46 16.90
N SER A 97 5.03 36.71 15.68
CA SER A 97 4.65 38.03 15.19
C SER A 97 3.39 38.55 15.88
N GLN A 98 2.39 37.69 16.09
CA GLN A 98 1.20 38.01 16.88
C GLN A 98 1.56 38.39 18.33
N ASP A 99 2.41 37.61 19.00
CA ASP A 99 2.85 37.89 20.37
C ASP A 99 3.70 39.17 20.47
N ALA A 100 4.52 39.46 19.46
CA ALA A 100 5.26 40.72 19.37
C ALA A 100 4.33 41.91 19.16
N ALA A 101 3.34 41.78 18.27
CA ALA A 101 2.38 42.84 17.98
C ALA A 101 1.47 43.13 19.18
N LEU A 102 1.00 42.10 19.91
CA LEU A 102 0.24 42.27 21.15
C LEU A 102 1.04 42.99 22.23
N ARG A 103 2.33 42.66 22.39
CA ARG A 103 3.23 43.39 23.31
C ARG A 103 3.38 44.86 22.91
N ASN A 104 3.52 45.14 21.60
CA ASN A 104 3.62 46.50 21.10
C ASN A 104 2.31 47.30 21.29
N ILE A 105 1.14 46.68 21.08
CA ILE A 105 -0.16 47.30 21.36
C ILE A 105 -0.29 47.67 22.84
N ASN A 106 0.15 46.79 23.75
CA ASN A 106 0.10 47.05 25.19
C ASN A 106 1.03 48.18 25.63
N ASN A 107 2.12 48.41 24.90
CA ASN A 107 3.09 49.49 25.14
C ASN A 107 2.68 50.82 24.52
N PHE A 108 1.75 50.82 23.57
CA PHE A 108 1.19 52.05 22.99
C PHE A 108 0.18 52.67 23.96
N ASP A 109 0.33 53.97 24.24
CA ASP A 109 -0.58 54.74 25.10
C ASP A 109 -1.88 55.11 24.35
N VAL A 110 -2.48 54.13 23.67
CA VAL A 110 -3.75 54.26 22.92
C VAL A 110 -4.90 53.65 23.74
N LYS A 111 -4.67 53.44 25.04
CA LYS A 111 -5.52 52.67 25.97
C LYS A 111 -6.96 53.18 26.09
N ASN A 112 -7.25 54.39 25.62
CA ASN A 112 -8.58 55.00 25.75
C ASN A 112 -9.42 55.06 24.46
N SER A 113 -8.90 54.60 23.30
CA SER A 113 -9.72 54.56 22.08
C SER A 113 -10.22 53.15 21.79
N TYR A 114 -11.48 52.88 22.17
CA TYR A 114 -12.21 51.63 21.86
C TYR A 114 -12.21 51.33 20.35
N PHE A 115 -12.22 52.37 19.51
CA PHE A 115 -12.24 52.27 18.06
C PHE A 115 -10.93 51.80 17.44
N LEU A 116 -9.79 51.98 18.13
CA LEU A 116 -8.48 51.56 17.63
C LEU A 116 -8.05 50.24 18.26
N SER A 117 -8.28 50.05 19.56
CA SER A 117 -7.80 48.87 20.29
C SER A 117 -8.38 47.54 19.77
N ILE A 118 -9.69 47.45 19.51
CA ILE A 118 -10.33 46.19 19.10
C ILE A 118 -9.97 45.80 17.66
N PRO A 119 -10.06 46.69 16.64
CA PRO A 119 -9.64 46.34 15.29
C PRO A 119 -8.15 46.04 15.20
N THR A 120 -7.30 46.75 15.94
CA THR A 120 -5.86 46.45 15.98
C THR A 120 -5.57 45.13 16.71
N ALA A 121 -6.29 44.80 17.78
CA ALA A 121 -6.19 43.50 18.44
C ALA A 121 -6.73 42.34 17.58
N ASP A 122 -7.72 42.58 16.71
CA ASP A 122 -8.19 41.54 15.77
C ASP A 122 -7.28 41.41 14.55
N ALA A 123 -6.75 42.52 14.03
CA ALA A 123 -5.76 42.53 12.96
C ALA A 123 -4.44 41.85 13.35
N THR A 124 -4.11 41.81 14.65
CA THR A 124 -2.94 41.08 15.15
C THR A 124 -3.12 39.58 15.27
N LYS A 125 -4.35 39.04 15.11
CA LYS A 125 -4.61 37.59 15.10
C LYS A 125 -4.21 36.97 13.75
N LEU A 126 -2.92 37.04 13.43
CA LEU A 126 -2.36 36.53 12.17
C LEU A 126 -2.64 35.03 11.99
N ILE A 127 -2.63 34.24 13.07
CA ILE A 127 -2.93 32.79 13.03
C ILE A 127 -4.36 32.51 12.52
N LYS A 128 -5.33 33.38 12.83
CA LYS A 128 -6.73 33.19 12.40
C LYS A 128 -6.87 33.44 10.89
N ASN A 129 -6.05 34.33 10.35
CA ASN A 129 -6.11 34.80 8.97
C ASN A 129 -5.13 34.08 8.04
N LEU A 130 -4.18 33.29 8.57
CA LEU A 130 -3.40 32.38 7.75
C LEU A 130 -4.35 31.38 7.08
N PRO A 131 -4.27 31.18 5.75
CA PRO A 131 -5.07 30.18 5.08
C PRO A 131 -4.77 28.82 5.70
N LYS A 132 -5.73 28.26 6.42
CA LYS A 132 -5.61 26.98 7.13
C LYS A 132 -5.34 25.80 6.20
N GLN A 133 -5.36 26.01 4.88
CA GLN A 133 -5.09 25.01 3.87
C GLN A 133 -4.38 25.69 2.70
N SER A 134 -3.14 25.28 2.42
CA SER A 134 -2.62 25.40 1.06
C SER A 134 -3.55 24.62 0.14
N ALA A 135 -3.85 25.11 -1.07
CA ALA A 135 -4.68 24.38 -2.02
C ALA A 135 -4.15 22.96 -2.26
N LEU A 136 -2.83 22.77 -2.14
CA LEU A 136 -2.17 21.47 -2.17
C LEU A 136 -2.51 20.60 -0.95
N ASP A 137 -2.48 21.14 0.27
CA ASP A 137 -2.85 20.41 1.50
C ASP A 137 -4.30 19.91 1.45
N HIS A 138 -5.21 20.69 0.86
CA HIS A 138 -6.60 20.28 0.67
C HIS A 138 -6.72 19.11 -0.31
N ILE A 139 -5.96 19.14 -1.41
CA ILE A 139 -5.90 18.05 -2.39
C ILE A 139 -5.33 16.79 -1.74
N TYR A 140 -4.18 16.90 -1.06
CA TYR A 140 -3.56 15.77 -0.36
C TYR A 140 -4.48 15.15 0.69
N LYS A 141 -5.16 15.97 1.51
CA LYS A 141 -6.11 15.44 2.51
C LYS A 141 -7.32 14.78 1.88
N LYS A 142 -7.83 15.30 0.76
CA LYS A 142 -8.95 14.70 0.04
C LYS A 142 -8.57 13.35 -0.55
N ASP A 143 -7.40 13.24 -1.16
CA ASP A 143 -6.92 12.02 -1.79
C ASP A 143 -6.55 10.96 -0.74
N VAL A 144 -5.86 11.35 0.33
CA VAL A 144 -5.58 10.46 1.47
C VAL A 144 -6.86 10.04 2.18
N GLY A 145 -7.83 10.94 2.33
CA GLY A 145 -9.13 10.63 2.92
C GLY A 145 -9.88 9.54 2.14
N LYS A 146 -9.90 9.66 0.81
CA LYS A 146 -10.48 8.62 -0.07
C LYS A 146 -9.77 7.28 0.07
N ILE A 147 -8.44 7.28 0.07
CA ILE A 147 -7.66 6.03 0.23
C ILE A 147 -8.00 5.33 1.54
N ILE A 148 -8.13 6.08 2.64
CA ILE A 148 -8.49 5.52 3.95
C ILE A 148 -9.92 4.95 3.92
N GLU A 149 -10.85 5.63 3.25
CA GLU A 149 -12.23 5.18 3.11
C GLU A 149 -12.32 3.91 2.25
N ASP A 150 -11.58 3.84 1.15
CA ASP A 150 -11.49 2.66 0.30
C ASP A 150 -10.91 1.45 1.04
N ILE A 151 -9.87 1.65 1.86
CA ILE A 151 -9.30 0.59 2.72
C ILE A 151 -10.35 0.07 3.70
N LYS A 152 -11.09 0.95 4.38
CA LYS A 152 -12.15 0.55 5.32
C LYS A 152 -13.26 -0.23 4.62
N ASN A 153 -13.66 0.19 3.42
CA ASN A 153 -14.69 -0.50 2.65
C ASN A 153 -14.21 -1.89 2.22
N LEU A 154 -12.95 -2.02 1.80
CA LEU A 154 -12.34 -3.32 1.47
C LEU A 154 -12.27 -4.26 2.67
N GLU A 155 -11.91 -3.76 3.85
CA GLU A 155 -11.88 -4.55 5.09
C GLU A 155 -13.29 -5.05 5.46
N MET A 156 -14.30 -4.18 5.36
CA MET A 156 -15.69 -4.55 5.61
C MET A 156 -16.20 -5.60 4.61
N ASP A 157 -15.92 -5.42 3.32
CA ASP A 157 -16.28 -6.39 2.28
C ASP A 157 -15.63 -7.76 2.52
N ALA A 158 -14.35 -7.78 2.91
CA ALA A 158 -13.64 -9.01 3.24
C ALA A 158 -14.29 -9.74 4.43
N TYR A 159 -14.69 -9.00 5.47
CA TYR A 159 -15.38 -9.55 6.62
C TYR A 159 -16.74 -10.16 6.26
N TYR A 160 -17.56 -9.48 5.45
CA TYR A 160 -18.85 -10.02 5.02
C TYR A 160 -18.70 -11.27 4.15
N ARG A 161 -17.71 -11.32 3.25
CA ARG A 161 -17.41 -12.52 2.44
C ARG A 161 -16.98 -13.70 3.30
N TYR A 162 -16.14 -13.47 4.31
CA TYR A 162 -15.72 -14.51 5.25
C TYR A 162 -16.91 -15.09 6.00
N LYS A 163 -17.75 -14.22 6.57
CA LYS A 163 -18.93 -14.63 7.34
C LYS A 163 -19.95 -15.39 6.49
N GLU A 164 -20.12 -14.98 5.23
CA GLU A 164 -20.99 -15.69 4.29
C GLU A 164 -20.42 -17.08 3.92
N GLY A 165 -19.10 -17.18 3.74
CA GLY A 165 -18.44 -18.47 3.52
C GLY A 165 -18.62 -19.44 4.70
N GLU A 166 -18.55 -18.95 5.93
CA GLU A 166 -18.81 -19.73 7.14
C GLU A 166 -20.27 -20.24 7.18
N ARG A 167 -21.24 -19.39 6.81
CA ARG A 167 -22.66 -19.76 6.72
C ARG A 167 -22.88 -20.88 5.70
N LEU A 168 -22.30 -20.75 4.51
CA LEU A 168 -22.42 -21.74 3.44
C LEU A 168 -21.82 -23.09 3.85
N LEU A 169 -20.68 -23.09 4.54
CA LEU A 169 -20.07 -24.32 5.05
C LEU A 169 -21.00 -25.05 6.04
N ILE A 170 -21.62 -24.31 6.96
CA ILE A 170 -22.57 -24.88 7.93
C ILE A 170 -23.82 -25.42 7.23
N GLU A 171 -24.28 -24.77 6.16
CA GLU A 171 -25.42 -25.24 5.35
C GLU A 171 -25.08 -26.51 4.57
N GLU A 172 -23.90 -26.59 3.98
CA GLU A 172 -23.40 -27.78 3.28
C GLU A 172 -23.22 -28.98 4.23
N GLU A 173 -22.65 -28.76 5.42
CA GLU A 173 -22.56 -29.77 6.47
C GLU A 173 -23.95 -30.26 6.92
N ARG A 174 -24.93 -29.35 7.04
CA ARG A 174 -26.33 -29.70 7.35
C ARG A 174 -26.99 -30.54 6.28
N GLU A 175 -26.76 -30.26 5.00
CA GLU A 175 -27.30 -31.05 3.88
C GLU A 175 -26.72 -32.48 3.90
N ASN A 176 -25.42 -32.63 4.12
CA ASN A 176 -24.70 -33.91 4.12
C ASN A 176 -24.95 -34.84 5.32
N PHE A 177 -25.68 -34.40 6.35
CA PHE A 177 -26.06 -35.28 7.45
C PHE A 177 -27.02 -36.40 6.98
N PRO A 178 -26.74 -37.68 7.32
CA PRO A 178 -27.63 -38.79 6.97
C PRO A 178 -29.04 -38.58 7.53
N ILE A 179 -30.05 -38.84 6.70
CA ILE A 179 -31.48 -38.61 7.01
C ILE A 179 -31.92 -39.36 8.27
N SER A 180 -31.34 -40.55 8.51
CA SER A 180 -31.54 -41.35 9.72
C SER A 180 -31.08 -40.61 10.98
N LEU A 181 -29.91 -39.98 10.91
CA LEU A 181 -29.31 -39.22 12.00
C LEU A 181 -30.08 -37.90 12.24
N LYS A 182 -30.49 -37.18 11.19
CA LYS A 182 -31.40 -36.02 11.30
C LYS A 182 -32.70 -36.36 12.04
N ARG A 183 -33.31 -37.52 11.75
CA ARG A 183 -34.49 -38.02 12.48
C ARG A 183 -34.18 -38.40 13.91
N ALA A 184 -33.03 -39.01 14.16
CA ALA A 184 -32.63 -39.47 15.50
C ALA A 184 -32.31 -38.31 16.47
N ILE A 185 -31.91 -37.15 15.95
CA ILE A 185 -31.50 -35.97 16.72
C ILE A 185 -32.69 -35.01 16.96
N ARG A 186 -33.68 -34.99 16.07
CA ARG A 186 -34.82 -34.06 16.11
C ARG A 186 -35.59 -34.16 17.43
N GLY A 187 -35.72 -33.04 18.14
CA GLY A 187 -36.50 -32.93 19.39
C GLY A 187 -35.81 -33.47 20.64
N LYS A 188 -34.53 -33.84 20.57
CA LYS A 188 -33.74 -34.30 21.73
C LYS A 188 -32.94 -33.15 22.36
N SER A 189 -32.60 -33.29 23.64
CA SER A 189 -31.78 -32.30 24.34
C SER A 189 -30.32 -32.37 23.90
N ALA A 190 -29.56 -31.28 24.05
CA ALA A 190 -28.14 -31.21 23.65
C ALA A 190 -27.30 -32.38 24.20
N ASN A 191 -27.51 -32.74 25.47
CA ASN A 191 -26.81 -33.87 26.11
C ASN A 191 -27.21 -35.23 25.51
N GLN A 192 -28.45 -35.41 25.06
CA GLN A 192 -28.88 -36.63 24.38
C GLN A 192 -28.32 -36.71 22.96
N ILE A 193 -28.30 -35.58 22.24
CA ILE A 193 -27.70 -35.48 20.91
C ILE A 193 -26.22 -35.86 20.97
N GLN A 194 -25.48 -35.32 21.94
CA GLN A 194 -24.08 -35.65 22.16
C GLN A 194 -23.86 -37.16 22.38
N ARG A 195 -24.68 -37.80 23.22
CA ARG A 195 -24.58 -39.25 23.48
C ARG A 195 -24.83 -40.07 22.22
N ILE A 196 -25.79 -39.67 21.39
CA ILE A 196 -26.11 -40.33 20.12
C ILE A 196 -24.92 -40.20 19.16
N LEU A 197 -24.38 -38.99 18.99
CA LEU A 197 -23.23 -38.75 18.11
C LEU A 197 -21.98 -39.52 18.58
N LEU A 198 -21.73 -39.58 19.89
CA LEU A 198 -20.62 -40.36 20.45
C LEU A 198 -20.81 -41.87 20.24
N ALA A 199 -22.05 -42.37 20.34
CA ALA A 199 -22.34 -43.78 20.08
C ALA A 199 -22.19 -44.12 18.59
N ASP A 200 -22.68 -43.25 17.69
CA ASP A 200 -22.57 -43.43 16.25
C ASP A 200 -21.10 -43.35 15.79
N SER A 201 -20.33 -42.40 16.34
CA SER A 201 -18.89 -42.30 16.09
C SER A 201 -18.12 -43.55 16.53
N LYS A 202 -18.42 -44.09 17.71
CA LYS A 202 -17.80 -45.36 18.17
C LYS A 202 -18.15 -46.52 17.25
N LYS A 203 -19.40 -46.59 16.79
CA LYS A 203 -19.85 -47.63 15.87
C LYS A 203 -19.19 -47.51 14.49
N ASN A 204 -19.01 -46.31 13.97
CA ASN A 204 -18.28 -46.09 12.72
C ASN A 204 -16.81 -46.47 12.86
N ILE A 205 -16.14 -46.11 13.96
CA ILE A 205 -14.75 -46.52 14.21
C ILE A 205 -14.62 -48.05 14.29
N GLU A 206 -15.61 -48.74 14.87
CA GLU A 206 -15.63 -50.20 14.98
C GLU A 206 -15.86 -50.85 13.60
N ASN A 207 -16.81 -50.34 12.81
CA ASN A 207 -17.04 -50.77 11.44
C ASN A 207 -15.79 -50.55 10.57
N ASP A 208 -15.14 -49.39 10.65
CA ASP A 208 -13.92 -49.08 9.89
C ASP A 208 -12.80 -50.06 10.22
N ARG A 209 -12.66 -50.44 11.51
CA ARG A 209 -11.69 -51.45 11.95
C ARG A 209 -12.04 -52.85 11.43
N GLU A 210 -13.32 -53.21 11.40
CA GLU A 210 -13.77 -54.49 10.83
C GLU A 210 -13.55 -54.55 9.32
N GLU A 211 -13.84 -53.47 8.59
CA GLU A 211 -13.56 -53.35 7.15
C GLU A 211 -12.05 -53.42 6.87
N GLU A 212 -11.23 -52.73 7.66
CA GLU A 212 -9.77 -52.81 7.57
C GLU A 212 -9.27 -54.24 7.84
N ALA A 213 -9.81 -54.92 8.84
CA ALA A 213 -9.47 -56.32 9.14
C ALA A 213 -9.90 -57.28 8.01
N LEU A 214 -11.06 -57.06 7.39
CA LEU A 214 -11.54 -57.82 6.23
C LEU A 214 -10.65 -57.60 5.00
N LEU A 215 -10.26 -56.35 4.72
CA LEU A 215 -9.33 -56.01 3.65
C LEU A 215 -7.96 -56.65 3.88
N PHE A 216 -7.43 -56.59 5.12
CA PHE A 216 -6.20 -57.26 5.48
C PHE A 216 -6.30 -58.78 5.28
N ARG A 217 -7.42 -59.40 5.69
CA ARG A 217 -7.67 -60.82 5.51
C ARG A 217 -7.75 -61.19 4.04
N GLN A 218 -8.47 -60.42 3.22
CA GLN A 218 -8.60 -60.64 1.78
C GLN A 218 -7.25 -60.47 1.07
N CYS A 219 -6.45 -59.47 1.44
CA CYS A 219 -5.07 -59.31 0.97
C CYS A 219 -4.20 -60.52 1.38
N TYR A 220 -4.32 -61.02 2.61
CA TYR A 220 -3.57 -62.19 3.07
C TYR A 220 -3.98 -63.48 2.34
N GLU A 221 -5.28 -63.69 2.14
CA GLU A 221 -5.83 -64.84 1.43
C GLU A 221 -5.47 -64.80 -0.05
N THR A 222 -5.50 -63.64 -0.70
CA THR A 222 -5.04 -63.49 -2.10
C THR A 222 -3.53 -63.69 -2.23
N VAL A 223 -2.70 -63.20 -1.30
CA VAL A 223 -1.25 -63.46 -1.30
C VAL A 223 -0.97 -64.96 -1.05
N ARG A 224 -1.69 -65.60 -0.13
CA ARG A 224 -1.59 -67.04 0.15
C ARG A 224 -2.04 -67.87 -1.05
N ALA A 225 -3.16 -67.53 -1.68
CA ALA A 225 -3.66 -68.18 -2.90
C ALA A 225 -2.70 -67.97 -4.07
N LYS A 226 -2.11 -66.77 -4.25
CA LYS A 226 -1.07 -66.51 -5.26
C LYS A 226 0.20 -67.31 -5.00
N ARG A 227 0.62 -67.49 -3.74
CA ARG A 227 1.74 -68.37 -3.39
C ARG A 227 1.42 -69.85 -3.66
N HIS A 228 0.22 -70.31 -3.32
CA HIS A 228 -0.23 -71.67 -3.63
C HIS A 228 -0.33 -71.92 -5.14
N ALA A 229 -0.87 -70.95 -5.90
CA ALA A 229 -0.95 -71.01 -7.35
C ALA A 229 0.45 -71.04 -7.98
N ARG A 230 1.40 -70.22 -7.49
CA ARG A 230 2.81 -70.26 -7.94
C ARG A 230 3.49 -71.60 -7.62
N SER A 231 3.21 -72.19 -6.46
CA SER A 231 3.72 -73.51 -6.10
C SER A 231 3.13 -74.64 -6.95
N LEU A 232 1.97 -74.43 -7.58
CA LEU A 232 1.32 -75.38 -8.49
C LEU A 232 1.58 -75.04 -9.97
N SER A 233 2.14 -73.86 -10.29
CA SER A 233 2.28 -73.33 -11.65
C SER A 233 3.71 -73.24 -12.15
N GLU A 234 4.68 -73.92 -11.55
CA GLU A 234 6.07 -73.98 -12.07
C GLU A 234 6.18 -74.54 -13.50
N THR A 235 5.08 -74.99 -14.11
CA THR A 235 5.05 -75.54 -15.48
C THR A 235 4.06 -74.88 -16.44
N ARG A 236 3.53 -73.66 -16.18
CA ARG A 236 2.60 -73.00 -17.13
C ARG A 236 2.99 -71.56 -17.52
N PRO A 237 3.06 -71.21 -18.82
CA PRO A 237 3.37 -69.86 -19.27
C PRO A 237 2.23 -68.88 -18.93
N LYS A 238 2.58 -67.67 -18.46
CA LYS A 238 1.65 -66.60 -18.09
C LYS A 238 0.83 -66.16 -19.32
N THR A 239 -0.48 -66.00 -19.15
CA THR A 239 -1.40 -65.55 -20.21
C THR A 239 -1.30 -64.03 -20.43
N PHE A 240 -1.62 -63.61 -21.64
CA PHE A 240 -1.47 -62.25 -22.18
C PHE A 240 -2.15 -61.15 -21.33
N GLU A 241 -3.29 -61.47 -20.70
CA GLU A 241 -4.08 -60.52 -19.88
C GLU A 241 -3.39 -60.09 -18.57
N GLU A 242 -2.53 -60.92 -17.98
CA GLU A 242 -1.78 -60.56 -16.76
C GLU A 242 -0.68 -59.52 -17.05
N VAL A 243 -0.16 -59.50 -18.28
CA VAL A 243 0.89 -58.56 -18.70
C VAL A 243 0.31 -57.17 -18.94
N ASP A 244 -0.87 -57.10 -19.58
CA ASP A 244 -1.56 -55.85 -19.89
C ASP A 244 -2.04 -55.11 -18.63
N PHE A 245 -2.51 -55.84 -17.60
CA PHE A 245 -2.91 -55.22 -16.34
C PHE A 245 -1.73 -54.58 -15.59
N VAL A 246 -0.57 -55.24 -15.57
CA VAL A 246 0.65 -54.71 -14.93
C VAL A 246 1.20 -53.51 -15.72
N GLN A 247 1.13 -53.54 -17.05
CA GLN A 247 1.52 -52.41 -17.89
C GLN A 247 0.59 -51.20 -17.75
N SER A 248 -0.72 -51.44 -17.62
CA SER A 248 -1.73 -50.42 -17.33
C SER A 248 -1.47 -49.73 -15.98
N ALA A 249 -1.26 -50.51 -14.92
CA ALA A 249 -0.96 -49.97 -13.59
C ALA A 249 0.33 -49.14 -13.58
N ASN A 250 1.39 -49.61 -14.26
CA ASN A 250 2.65 -48.87 -14.36
C ASN A 250 2.52 -47.56 -15.16
N LYS A 251 1.69 -47.52 -16.21
CA LYS A 251 1.40 -46.28 -16.95
C LYS A 251 0.66 -45.26 -16.07
N ASN A 252 -0.32 -45.70 -15.29
CA ASN A 252 -1.06 -44.81 -14.39
C ASN A 252 -0.16 -44.21 -13.31
N VAL A 253 0.73 -45.01 -12.72
CA VAL A 253 1.73 -44.52 -11.75
C VAL A 253 2.73 -43.58 -12.42
N SER A 254 3.18 -43.86 -13.65
CA SER A 254 4.10 -42.98 -14.37
C SER A 254 3.46 -41.63 -14.70
N ASN A 255 2.17 -41.60 -15.03
CA ASN A 255 1.44 -40.38 -15.34
C ASN A 255 1.23 -39.52 -14.09
N THR A 256 0.80 -40.11 -12.97
CA THR A 256 0.64 -39.37 -11.71
C THR A 256 1.97 -38.79 -11.20
N LEU A 257 3.07 -39.54 -11.34
CA LEU A 257 4.41 -39.06 -10.98
C LEU A 257 4.88 -37.93 -11.90
N HIS A 258 4.49 -37.96 -13.18
CA HIS A 258 4.76 -36.87 -14.13
C HIS A 258 3.98 -35.60 -13.77
N ASP A 259 2.71 -35.73 -13.39
CA ASP A 259 1.86 -34.61 -12.99
C ASP A 259 2.37 -33.96 -11.69
N VAL A 260 2.72 -34.76 -10.69
CA VAL A 260 3.34 -34.28 -9.44
C VAL A 260 4.66 -33.56 -9.73
N LYS A 261 5.50 -34.11 -10.61
CA LYS A 261 6.75 -33.45 -11.02
C LYS A 261 6.49 -32.10 -11.69
N LYS A 262 5.51 -32.03 -12.60
CA LYS A 262 5.13 -30.80 -13.28
C LYS A 262 4.61 -29.74 -12.30
N GLU A 263 3.78 -30.16 -11.34
CA GLU A 263 3.26 -29.28 -10.31
C GLU A 263 4.37 -28.74 -9.40
N LEU A 264 5.30 -29.59 -8.95
CA LEU A 264 6.48 -29.18 -8.18
C LEU A 264 7.34 -28.17 -8.95
N THR A 265 7.58 -28.39 -10.24
CA THR A 265 8.33 -27.43 -11.07
C THR A 265 7.59 -26.09 -11.26
N SER A 266 6.26 -26.11 -11.30
CA SER A 266 5.45 -24.88 -11.37
C SER A 266 5.52 -24.11 -10.04
N PHE A 267 5.49 -24.82 -8.92
CA PHE A 267 5.69 -24.23 -7.60
C PHE A 267 7.08 -23.59 -7.45
N THR A 268 8.15 -24.29 -7.86
CA THR A 268 9.52 -23.73 -7.79
C THR A 268 9.63 -22.43 -8.60
N ASN A 269 9.09 -22.41 -9.82
CA ASN A 269 9.12 -21.22 -10.68
C ASN A 269 8.33 -20.05 -10.05
N LYS A 270 7.13 -20.31 -9.51
CA LYS A 270 6.34 -19.29 -8.82
C LYS A 270 7.05 -18.74 -7.58
N THR A 271 7.73 -19.60 -6.81
CA THR A 271 8.53 -19.13 -5.68
C THR A 271 9.73 -18.30 -6.12
N GLU A 272 10.41 -18.66 -7.22
CA GLU A 272 11.50 -17.84 -7.76
C GLU A 272 11.01 -16.48 -8.27
N GLU A 273 9.87 -16.45 -8.98
CA GLU A 273 9.23 -15.20 -9.43
C GLU A 273 8.86 -14.31 -8.24
N PHE A 274 8.24 -14.88 -7.21
CA PHE A 274 7.88 -14.17 -5.98
C PHE A 274 9.12 -13.58 -5.28
N LEU A 275 10.19 -14.37 -5.15
CA LEU A 275 11.43 -13.92 -4.52
C LEU A 275 12.11 -12.82 -5.34
N ASN A 276 12.08 -12.91 -6.67
CA ASN A 276 12.63 -11.89 -7.56
C ASN A 276 11.82 -10.58 -7.51
N ASP A 277 10.48 -10.66 -7.51
CA ASP A 277 9.62 -9.48 -7.33
C ASP A 277 9.85 -8.84 -5.96
N THR A 278 9.97 -9.64 -4.90
CA THR A 278 10.26 -9.15 -3.55
C THR A 278 11.62 -8.45 -3.49
N ARG A 279 12.66 -9.02 -4.12
CA ARG A 279 14.00 -8.39 -4.23
C ARG A 279 13.95 -7.07 -5.02
N TYR A 280 13.20 -7.01 -6.11
CA TYR A 280 13.04 -5.80 -6.90
C TYR A 280 12.34 -4.68 -6.11
N ARG A 281 11.24 -5.02 -5.41
CA ARG A 281 10.53 -4.08 -4.52
C ARG A 281 11.44 -3.55 -3.41
N LEU A 282 12.20 -4.43 -2.76
CA LEU A 282 13.18 -4.03 -1.73
C LEU A 282 14.27 -3.12 -2.30
N HIS A 283 14.80 -3.43 -3.48
CA HIS A 283 15.77 -2.56 -4.15
C HIS A 283 15.17 -1.17 -4.44
N LEU A 284 13.92 -1.12 -4.92
CA LEU A 284 13.23 0.14 -5.19
C LEU A 284 13.05 0.98 -3.92
N ILE A 285 12.63 0.34 -2.81
CA ILE A 285 12.50 0.98 -1.50
C ILE A 285 13.85 1.53 -1.04
N ASN A 286 14.91 0.73 -1.07
CA ASN A 286 16.26 1.15 -0.68
C ASN A 286 16.80 2.29 -1.56
N SER A 287 16.49 2.28 -2.86
CA SER A 287 16.87 3.35 -3.78
C SER A 287 16.16 4.67 -3.45
N ASN A 288 14.88 4.59 -3.06
CA ASN A 288 14.09 5.75 -2.65
C ASN A 288 14.55 6.27 -1.29
N LEU A 289 14.88 5.38 -0.34
CA LEU A 289 15.46 5.75 0.95
C LEU A 289 16.79 6.49 0.79
N ARG A 290 17.71 5.98 -0.03
CA ARG A 290 18.97 6.67 -0.35
C ARG A 290 18.77 8.02 -1.02
N LYS A 291 17.77 8.14 -1.91
CA LYS A 291 17.40 9.44 -2.50
C LYS A 291 16.90 10.41 -1.42
N GLN A 292 16.09 9.94 -0.47
CA GLN A 292 15.62 10.75 0.65
C GLN A 292 16.76 11.15 1.60
N GLU A 293 17.67 10.23 1.94
CA GLU A 293 18.86 10.52 2.76
C GLU A 293 19.77 11.55 2.10
N ASN A 294 20.03 11.42 0.79
CA ASN A 294 20.80 12.40 0.02
C ASN A 294 20.11 13.77 -0.04
N LEU A 295 18.78 13.80 -0.13
CA LEU A 295 18.02 15.05 -0.03
C LEU A 295 18.18 15.65 1.38
N LEU A 296 18.12 14.83 2.42
CA LEU A 296 18.24 15.24 3.82
C LEU A 296 19.65 15.77 4.15
N GLU A 297 20.70 15.14 3.64
CA GLU A 297 22.08 15.65 3.76
C GLU A 297 22.27 16.97 3.02
N ARG A 298 21.66 17.13 1.85
CA ARG A 298 21.67 18.41 1.12
C ARG A 298 20.92 19.52 1.86
N TYR A 299 19.91 19.19 2.66
CA TYR A 299 19.21 20.14 3.52
C TYR A 299 19.97 20.50 4.81
N LYS A 300 20.95 19.68 5.23
CA LYS A 300 21.77 19.91 6.43
C LYS A 300 23.04 20.73 6.16
N ARG A 301 23.47 20.86 4.91
CA ARG A 301 24.56 21.76 4.48
C ARG A 301 24.00 23.13 4.11
#